data_AF-A0A962V0N9-F1
#
_entry.id   AF-A0A962V0N9-F1
#
_cell.length_a   1.000
_cell.length_b   1.000
_cell.length_c   1.000
_cell.angle_alpha   90.00
_cell.angle_beta   90.00
_cell.angle_gamma   90.00
#
_symmetry.space_group_name_H-M   'P 1'
#
loop_
_entity.id
_entity.type
_entity.pdbx_description
1 polymer ?
#
loop_
_entity_poly.entity_id
_entity_poly.type
_entity_poly.pdbx_seq_one_letter_code
_entity_poly.pdbx_strand_id
1 'polypeptide(L)' 'MKLLLSVLFAVALQPSLSSAADAEPADGNGRYEGIAASANAVWVVDTRTGRVRKCTQEFADQTPNCSKMSN' A
#
# COMPACT_ATOMS: atom_id res chain seq x y z
N MET A 1 -11.78 26.67 44.37
CA MET A 1 -11.34 27.46 43.19
C MET A 1 -10.09 26.82 42.61
N LYS A 2 -9.97 26.79 41.27
CA LYS A 2 -8.91 26.23 40.39
C LYS A 2 -9.03 24.72 40.13
N LEU A 3 -9.79 24.32 39.11
CA LEU A 3 -9.49 24.24 37.66
C LEU A 3 -8.79 22.93 37.27
N LEU A 4 -9.64 21.97 36.90
CA LEU A 4 -9.57 21.03 35.78
C LEU A 4 -8.27 21.07 34.94
N LEU A 5 -7.65 19.90 34.73
CA LEU A 5 -7.00 19.60 33.47
C LEU A 5 -7.08 18.08 33.19
N SER A 6 -8.19 17.68 32.57
CA SER A 6 -8.36 16.36 31.99
C SER A 6 -7.45 16.22 30.78
N VAL A 7 -6.35 15.47 30.90
CA VAL A 7 -5.51 15.10 29.76
C VAL A 7 -6.24 13.99 28.99
N LEU A 8 -7.11 14.40 28.08
CA LEU A 8 -7.65 13.53 27.04
C LEU A 8 -6.50 13.16 26.09
N PHE A 9 -5.96 11.96 26.28
CA PHE A 9 -5.00 11.34 25.38
C PHE A 9 -5.76 10.97 24.09
N ALA A 10 -5.81 11.89 23.13
CA ALA A 10 -6.37 11.63 21.82
C ALA A 10 -5.44 10.67 21.07
N VAL A 11 -5.74 9.37 21.12
CA VAL A 11 -5.15 8.36 20.24
C VAL A 11 -5.65 8.67 18.83
N ALA A 12 -4.81 9.29 18.02
CA ALA A 12 -5.05 9.44 16.60
C ALA A 12 -5.00 8.04 15.96
N LEU A 13 -6.17 7.45 15.69
CA LEU A 13 -6.28 6.37 14.72
C LEU A 13 -5.80 6.92 13.39
N GLN A 14 -4.57 6.59 12.99
CA GLN A 14 -4.09 6.88 11.64
C GLN A 14 -4.81 5.90 10.71
N PRO A 15 -5.68 6.36 9.79
CA PRO A 15 -6.21 5.48 8.77
C PRO A 15 -5.04 5.03 7.91
N SER A 16 -4.77 3.73 7.88
CA SER A 16 -3.92 3.11 6.87
C SER A 16 -4.53 3.46 5.53
N LEU A 17 -3.90 4.39 4.80
CA LEU A 17 -4.25 4.70 3.42
C LEU A 17 -3.87 3.50 2.56
N SER A 18 -4.66 2.43 2.62
CA SER A 18 -4.64 1.37 1.61
C SER A 18 -5.29 1.96 0.37
N SER A 19 -4.46 2.48 -0.53
CA SER A 19 -4.87 2.81 -1.89
C SER A 19 -5.12 1.49 -2.64
N ALA A 20 -6.29 0.89 -2.41
CA ALA A 20 -6.80 -0.14 -3.30
C ALA A 20 -7.13 0.58 -4.62
N ALA A 21 -6.34 0.32 -5.66
CA ALA A 21 -6.75 0.67 -7.01
C ALA A 21 -7.83 -0.34 -7.41
N ASP A 22 -9.09 0.07 -7.32
CA ASP A 22 -10.20 -0.65 -7.96
C ASP A 22 -9.99 -0.60 -9.48
N ALA A 23 -9.16 -1.50 -9.99
CA ALA A 23 -9.13 -1.79 -11.42
C ALA A 23 -10.43 -2.54 -11.73
N GLU A 24 -11.37 -1.84 -12.38
CA GLU A 24 -12.53 -2.43 -13.04
C GLU A 24 -12.11 -3.70 -13.81
N PRO A 25 -12.85 -4.81 -13.72
CA PRO A 25 -12.44 -6.09 -14.27
C PRO A 25 -12.69 -6.12 -15.78
N ALA A 26 -11.95 -5.34 -16.56
CA ALA A 26 -12.04 -5.40 -18.01
C ALA A 26 -11.31 -6.63 -18.59
N ASP A 27 -10.21 -7.09 -17.98
CA ASP A 27 -9.25 -7.93 -18.71
C ASP A 27 -8.72 -9.15 -17.95
N GLY A 28 -9.53 -9.87 -17.14
CA GLY A 28 -9.11 -11.17 -16.55
C GLY A 28 -7.81 -11.20 -15.71
N ASN A 29 -7.21 -10.03 -15.49
CA ASN A 29 -6.00 -9.80 -14.72
C ASN A 29 -6.42 -9.71 -13.26
N GLY A 30 -5.82 -10.55 -12.41
CA GLY A 30 -6.18 -10.63 -11.00
C GLY A 30 -6.17 -9.25 -10.34
N ARG A 31 -7.01 -9.06 -9.32
CA ARG A 31 -6.91 -7.88 -8.46
C ARG A 31 -5.50 -7.87 -7.84
N TYR A 32 -4.84 -6.72 -7.86
CA TYR A 32 -3.51 -6.57 -7.30
C TYR A 32 -3.56 -5.68 -6.05
N GLU A 33 -2.86 -6.08 -5.00
CA GLU A 33 -2.67 -5.28 -3.79
C GLU A 33 -1.22 -4.81 -3.70
N GLY A 34 -1.02 -3.53 -3.38
CA GLY A 34 0.29 -2.94 -3.16
C GLY A 34 0.59 -2.81 -1.67
N ILE A 35 1.70 -3.40 -1.21
CA ILE A 35 2.17 -3.31 0.17
C ILE A 35 3.51 -2.57 0.19
N ALA A 36 3.64 -1.52 1.01
CA ALA A 36 4.90 -0.80 1.15
C ALA A 36 6.02 -1.72 1.66
N ALA A 37 7.11 -1.82 0.90
CA ALA A 37 8.28 -2.63 1.26
C ALA A 37 9.43 -1.77 1.79
N SER A 38 9.59 -0.56 1.24
CA SER A 38 10.52 0.49 1.68
C SER A 38 10.03 1.84 1.17
N ALA A 39 10.76 2.93 1.46
CA ALA A 39 10.43 4.27 0.99
C ALA A 39 10.27 4.38 -0.55
N ASN A 40 10.96 3.51 -1.29
CA ASN A 40 11.00 3.53 -2.75
C ASN A 40 10.60 2.18 -3.38
N ALA A 41 10.01 1.26 -2.61
CA ALA A 41 9.61 -0.03 -3.15
C ALA A 41 8.28 -0.53 -2.57
N VAL A 42 7.54 -1.27 -3.40
CA VAL A 42 6.29 -1.92 -3.06
C VAL A 42 6.33 -3.40 -3.45
N TRP A 43 5.70 -4.24 -2.63
CA TRP A 43 5.30 -5.59 -3.02
C TRP A 43 3.95 -5.51 -3.73
N VAL A 44 3.87 -6.07 -4.93
CA VAL A 44 2.62 -6.24 -5.66
C VAL A 44 2.19 -7.69 -5.53
N VAL A 45 1.05 -7.90 -4.88
CA VAL A 45 0.46 -9.22 -4.64
C VAL A 45 -0.70 -9.42 -5.61
N ASP A 46 -0.66 -10.47 -6.42
CA ASP A 46 -1.83 -10.95 -7.15
C ASP A 46 -2.77 -11.63 -6.15
N THR A 47 -3.87 -10.97 -5.76
CA THR A 47 -4.75 -11.46 -4.69
C THR A 47 -5.52 -12.72 -5.09
N ARG A 48 -5.51 -13.09 -6.38
CA ARG A 48 -6.11 -14.34 -6.85
C ARG A 48 -5.17 -15.52 -6.70
N THR A 49 -3.88 -15.33 -6.97
CA THR A 49 -2.89 -16.42 -6.96
C THR A 49 -1.96 -16.41 -5.76
N GLY A 50 -1.93 -15.33 -4.98
CA GLY A 50 -0.98 -15.10 -3.89
C GLY A 50 0.46 -14.86 -4.34
N ARG A 51 0.71 -14.83 -5.66
CA ARG A 51 2.05 -14.58 -6.20
C ARG A 51 2.45 -13.13 -6.01
N VAL A 52 3.75 -12.93 -5.84
CA VAL A 52 4.31 -11.62 -5.49
C VAL A 52 5.40 -11.19 -6.46
N ARG A 53 5.54 -9.88 -6.65
CA ARG A 53 6.72 -9.25 -7.27
C ARG A 53 7.08 -7.98 -6.52
N LYS A 54 8.36 -7.62 -6.54
CA LYS A 54 8.82 -6.33 -6.02
C LYS A 54 8.89 -5.32 -7.14
N CYS A 55 8.37 -4.12 -6.92
CA CYS A 55 8.57 -2.98 -7.79
C CYS A 55 9.30 -1.88 -7.04
N THR A 56 10.34 -1.31 -7.65
CA THR A 56 11.15 -0.23 -7.08
C THR A 56 11.04 1.00 -7.98
N GLN A 57 10.85 2.17 -7.39
CA GLN A 57 10.80 3.44 -8.09
C GLN A 57 12.00 4.30 -7.70
N GLU A 58 12.91 4.55 -8.63
CA GLU A 58 14.10 5.36 -8.40
C GLU A 58 13.82 6.86 -8.56
N PHE A 59 12.92 7.20 -9.49
CA PHE A 59 12.49 8.57 -9.76
C PHE A 59 10.97 8.65 -9.82
N ALA A 60 10.39 9.70 -9.22
CA ALA A 60 8.94 9.84 -9.06
C ALA A 60 8.17 9.98 -10.38
N ASP A 61 8.85 10.39 -11.45
CA ASP A 61 8.34 10.62 -12.79
C ASP A 61 8.57 9.44 -13.76
N GLN A 62 9.18 8.36 -13.29
CA GLN A 62 9.47 7.18 -14.11
C GLN A 62 8.64 5.97 -13.69
N THR A 63 8.30 5.13 -14.66
CA THR A 63 7.66 3.83 -14.42
C THR A 63 8.54 2.96 -13.52
N PRO A 64 8.01 2.38 -12.42
CA PRO A 64 8.78 1.52 -11.53
C PRO A 64 9.34 0.28 -12.24
N ASN A 65 10.54 -0.14 -11.86
CA ASN A 65 11.12 -1.41 -12.30
C ASN A 65 10.58 -2.55 -11.44
N CYS A 66 10.02 -3.59 -12.05
CA CYS A 66 9.45 -4.73 -11.34
C CYS A 66 10.17 -6.03 -11.65
N SER A 67 10.35 -6.87 -10.62
CA SER A 67 10.76 -8.26 -10.82
C SER A 67 9.69 -9.05 -11.57
N LYS A 68 10.08 -10.22 -12.09
CA LYS A 68 9.10 -11.22 -12.52
C LYS A 68 8.21 -11.61 -11.34
N MET A 69 6.98 -12.02 -11.66
CA MET A 69 6.08 -12.61 -10.68
C MET A 69 6.68 -13.91 -10.14
N SER A 70 6.53 -14.16 -8.83
CA SER A 70 6.95 -15.41 -8.21
C SER A 70 6.23 -16.59 -8.85
N ASN A 71 6.86 -17.76 -8.84
CA ASN A 71 6.23 -19.02 -9.28
C ASN A 71 5.32 -19.58 -8.19
#